data_AF-A5UR28-F1
#
_entry.id   AF-A5UR28-F1
#
_cell.length_a   1.000
_cell.length_b   1.000
_cell.length_c   1.000
_cell.angle_alpha   90.00
_cell.angle_beta   90.00
_cell.angle_gamma   90.00
#
_symmetry.space_group_name_H-M   'P 1'
#
loop_
_entity.id
_entity.type
_entity.pdbx_description
1 polymer ?
#
loop_
_entity_poly.entity_id
_entity_poly.type
_entity_poly.pdbx_seq_one_letter_code
_entity_poly.pdbx_strand_id
1 'polypeptide(L)'
;MAVTSKDLRNNTRLSSGRPLPVPPRVGVNSMMYLITGLLALLALYAVMGNVVSWGRERLDDLRYGTTRTFHAQAVVGSDDSPVTPSRFVAMNLNRQVVIFHIPGGDSAKTRVITGPYLFGAGEDKTPVLLDFVDLNNDGALDMRVMIKNEAIVYLNRGGNFEPISAEEYVQLMLKR
;
A
#
# COMPACT_ATOMS: atom_id res chain seq x y z
N MET A 1 -45.78 -76.48 -65.97
CA MET A 1 -44.53 -77.00 -65.39
C MET A 1 -43.69 -75.82 -64.93
N ALA A 2 -43.44 -75.70 -63.63
CA ALA A 2 -42.61 -74.65 -63.03
C ALA A 2 -41.19 -75.19 -62.86
N VAL A 3 -40.20 -74.48 -63.41
CA VAL A 3 -38.78 -74.79 -63.20
C VAL A 3 -38.13 -73.60 -62.52
N THR A 4 -37.71 -73.85 -61.30
CA THR A 4 -37.07 -72.93 -60.37
C THR A 4 -35.58 -72.81 -60.72
N SER A 5 -35.11 -71.63 -61.10
CA SER A 5 -33.67 -71.32 -61.08
C SER A 5 -33.36 -70.43 -59.88
N LYS A 6 -32.68 -71.02 -58.91
CA LYS A 6 -32.23 -70.44 -57.65
C LYS A 6 -30.86 -69.81 -57.90
N ASP A 7 -30.82 -68.51 -58.17
CA ASP A 7 -29.55 -67.82 -58.37
C ASP A 7 -28.73 -67.77 -57.07
N LEU A 8 -27.52 -68.32 -57.17
CA LEU A 8 -26.53 -68.40 -56.11
C LEU A 8 -25.96 -67.02 -55.82
N ARG A 9 -26.08 -66.60 -54.56
CA ARG A 9 -25.41 -65.43 -53.99
C ARG A 9 -23.89 -65.53 -54.17
N ASN A 10 -23.31 -64.70 -55.04
CA ASN A 10 -21.88 -64.46 -55.04
C ASN A 10 -21.56 -63.38 -53.99
N ASN A 11 -21.11 -63.81 -52.81
CA ASN A 11 -20.76 -62.95 -51.70
C ASN A 11 -19.28 -62.56 -51.81
N THR A 12 -18.92 -61.70 -52.76
CA THR A 12 -17.57 -61.15 -52.86
C THR A 12 -17.43 -60.02 -51.84
N ARG A 13 -17.20 -60.37 -50.58
CA ARG A 13 -16.73 -59.42 -49.55
C ARG A 13 -15.22 -59.27 -49.70
N LEU A 14 -14.76 -58.24 -50.42
CA LEU A 14 -13.38 -57.79 -50.34
C LEU A 14 -13.32 -56.26 -50.30
N SER A 15 -12.92 -55.77 -49.12
CA SER A 15 -12.36 -54.45 -48.81
C SER A 15 -13.28 -53.23 -48.93
N SER A 16 -14.19 -53.07 -47.97
CA SER A 16 -14.49 -51.71 -47.48
C SER A 16 -13.41 -51.33 -46.47
N GLY A 17 -12.33 -50.72 -46.96
CA GLY A 17 -11.35 -50.05 -46.10
C GLY A 17 -12.11 -49.11 -45.17
N ARG A 18 -12.07 -49.39 -43.86
CA ARG A 18 -12.64 -48.52 -42.83
C ARG A 18 -11.97 -47.15 -43.02
N PRO A 19 -12.69 -46.07 -43.38
CA PRO A 19 -12.05 -44.78 -43.50
C PRO A 19 -11.43 -44.47 -42.13
N LEU A 20 -10.11 -44.35 -42.10
CA LEU A 20 -9.41 -43.88 -40.91
C LEU A 20 -10.04 -42.53 -40.54
N PRO A 21 -10.39 -42.29 -39.26
CA PRO A 21 -10.89 -40.99 -38.84
C PRO A 21 -9.78 -39.98 -39.13
N VAL A 22 -9.96 -39.19 -40.19
CA VAL A 22 -9.05 -38.09 -40.50
C VAL A 22 -9.29 -37.06 -39.40
N PRO A 23 -8.29 -36.74 -38.57
CA PRO A 23 -8.46 -35.73 -37.55
C PRO A 23 -8.93 -34.44 -38.24
N PRO A 24 -9.95 -33.74 -37.71
CA PRO A 24 -10.41 -32.50 -38.30
C PRO A 24 -9.22 -31.56 -38.44
N ARG A 25 -8.97 -31.12 -39.68
CA ARG A 25 -7.92 -30.13 -39.95
C ARG A 25 -8.33 -28.83 -39.29
N VAL A 26 -7.80 -28.58 -38.10
CA VAL A 26 -7.92 -27.30 -37.42
C VAL A 26 -7.28 -26.27 -38.35
N GLY A 27 -8.10 -25.43 -38.97
CA GLY A 27 -7.60 -24.37 -39.84
C GLY A 27 -6.71 -23.44 -39.03
N VAL A 28 -5.68 -22.87 -39.68
CA VAL A 28 -4.74 -21.93 -39.05
C VAL A 28 -5.50 -20.83 -38.28
N ASN A 29 -6.64 -20.38 -38.81
CA ASN A 29 -7.53 -19.41 -38.17
C ASN A 29 -8.07 -19.88 -36.80
N SER A 30 -8.50 -21.15 -36.68
CA SER A 30 -8.97 -21.71 -35.40
C SER A 30 -7.85 -21.80 -34.36
N MET A 31 -6.61 -22.07 -34.80
CA MET A 31 -5.44 -22.10 -33.93
C MET A 31 -5.03 -20.70 -33.48
N MET A 32 -5.15 -19.70 -34.36
CA MET A 32 -4.96 -18.29 -34.00
C MET A 32 -5.98 -17.83 -32.96
N TYR A 33 -7.28 -18.14 -33.13
CA TYR A 33 -8.29 -17.80 -32.12
C TYR A 33 -8.03 -18.45 -30.75
N LEU A 34 -7.56 -19.70 -30.73
CA LEU A 34 -7.16 -20.38 -29.49
C LEU A 34 -5.99 -19.68 -28.79
N ILE A 35 -4.95 -19.32 -29.54
CA ILE A 35 -3.79 -18.60 -29.01
C ILE A 35 -4.21 -17.22 -28.49
N THR A 36 -5.02 -16.48 -29.25
CA THR A 36 -5.54 -15.17 -28.84
C THR A 36 -6.40 -15.28 -27.59
N GLY A 37 -7.29 -16.27 -27.51
CA GLY A 37 -8.10 -16.51 -26.32
C GLY A 37 -7.26 -16.83 -25.10
N LEU A 38 -6.23 -17.67 -25.24
CA LEU A 38 -5.32 -18.01 -24.16
C LEU A 38 -4.53 -16.78 -23.68
N LEU A 39 -4.01 -15.98 -24.61
CA LEU A 39 -3.31 -14.73 -24.29
C LEU A 39 -4.22 -13.72 -23.61
N ALA A 40 -5.47 -13.59 -24.05
CA ALA A 40 -6.45 -12.70 -23.43
C ALA A 40 -6.75 -13.11 -21.98
N LEU A 41 -6.87 -14.41 -21.72
CA LEU A 41 -7.13 -14.96 -20.39
C LEU A 41 -5.93 -14.77 -19.46
N LEU A 42 -4.72 -14.93 -19.99
CA LEU A 42 -3.47 -14.69 -19.27
C LEU A 42 -3.28 -13.19 -18.95
N ALA A 43 -3.65 -12.31 -19.88
CA ALA A 43 -3.67 -10.87 -19.65
C ALA A 43 -4.71 -10.48 -18.58
N LEU A 44 -5.93 -11.02 -18.65
CA LEU A 44 -6.97 -10.84 -17.63
C LEU A 44 -6.48 -11.28 -16.25
N TYR A 45 -5.85 -12.46 -16.17
CA TYR A 45 -5.27 -12.97 -14.94
C TYR A 45 -4.18 -12.04 -14.38
N ALA A 46 -3.28 -11.54 -15.23
CA ALA A 46 -2.20 -10.64 -14.83
C ALA A 46 -2.74 -9.30 -14.28
N VAL A 47 -3.86 -8.80 -14.80
CA VAL A 47 -4.46 -7.53 -14.37
C VAL A 47 -5.40 -7.71 -13.17
N MET A 48 -6.05 -8.87 -13.03
CA MET A 48 -7.04 -9.15 -11.98
C MET A 48 -6.48 -8.91 -10.56
N GLY A 49 -5.22 -9.30 -10.31
CA GLY A 49 -4.58 -9.07 -9.01
C GLY A 49 -4.52 -7.59 -8.61
N ASN A 50 -4.20 -6.71 -9.57
CA ASN A 50 -4.14 -5.26 -9.36
C ASN A 50 -5.53 -4.67 -9.07
N VAL A 51 -6.56 -5.12 -9.81
CA VAL A 51 -7.94 -4.66 -9.61
C VAL A 51 -8.47 -5.06 -8.22
N VAL A 52 -8.16 -6.27 -7.78
CA VAL A 52 -8.56 -6.75 -6.44
C VAL A 52 -7.82 -5.99 -5.33
N SER A 53 -6.51 -5.70 -5.48
CA SER A 53 -5.76 -4.89 -4.50
C SER A 53 -6.33 -3.50 -4.38
N TRP A 54 -6.51 -2.81 -5.51
CA TRP A 54 -7.10 -1.47 -5.56
C TRP A 54 -8.52 -1.43 -4.96
N GLY A 55 -9.35 -2.43 -5.26
CA GLY A 55 -10.70 -2.51 -4.71
C GLY A 55 -10.73 -2.71 -3.20
N ARG A 56 -9.79 -3.49 -2.65
CA ARG A 56 -9.63 -3.68 -1.20
C ARG A 56 -9.15 -2.41 -0.53
N GLU A 57 -8.13 -1.75 -1.06
CA GLU A 57 -7.65 -0.46 -0.56
C GLU A 57 -8.79 0.58 -0.53
N ARG A 58 -9.61 0.65 -1.58
CA ARG A 58 -10.73 1.59 -1.63
C ARG A 58 -11.84 1.26 -0.61
N LEU A 59 -12.10 -0.03 -0.38
CA LEU A 59 -13.06 -0.50 0.61
C LEU A 59 -12.55 -0.25 2.03
N ASP A 60 -11.26 -0.46 2.26
CA ASP A 60 -10.59 -0.21 3.53
C ASP A 60 -10.52 1.30 3.81
N ASP A 61 -10.24 2.13 2.80
CA ASP A 61 -10.33 3.59 2.90
C ASP A 61 -11.74 4.07 3.26
N LEU A 62 -12.78 3.38 2.75
CA LEU A 62 -14.18 3.69 3.06
C LEU A 62 -14.55 3.24 4.49
N ARG A 63 -14.06 2.08 4.93
CA ARG A 63 -14.39 1.48 6.24
C ARG A 63 -13.58 2.06 7.38
N TYR A 64 -12.30 2.34 7.14
CA TYR A 64 -11.31 2.70 8.16
C TYR A 64 -10.74 4.12 7.98
N GLY A 65 -10.99 4.78 6.85
CA GLY A 65 -10.46 6.12 6.54
C GLY A 65 -9.07 6.09 5.90
N THR A 66 -8.55 7.28 5.55
CA THR A 66 -7.26 7.45 4.84
C THR A 66 -6.18 8.12 5.69
N THR A 67 -6.35 8.19 7.01
CA THR A 67 -5.46 8.94 7.90
C THR A 67 -4.06 8.35 7.88
N ARG A 68 -3.13 9.06 7.25
CA ARG A 68 -1.72 8.68 7.22
C ARG A 68 -1.12 8.90 8.60
N THR A 69 -0.64 7.83 9.23
CA THR A 69 0.10 7.89 10.49
C THR A 69 1.57 7.61 10.24
N PHE A 70 2.44 8.36 10.91
CA PHE A 70 3.88 8.15 10.90
C PHE A 70 4.33 7.74 12.29
N HIS A 71 5.18 6.72 12.36
CA HIS A 71 5.65 6.14 13.61
C HIS A 71 7.15 6.34 13.70
N ALA A 72 7.61 6.86 14.83
CA ALA A 72 9.02 7.05 15.10
C ALA A 72 9.38 6.65 16.53
N GLN A 73 10.66 6.37 16.75
CA GLN A 73 11.20 6.07 18.07
C GLN A 73 12.45 6.90 18.28
N ALA A 74 12.58 7.49 19.46
CA ALA A 74 13.73 8.29 19.84
C ALA A 74 13.96 8.22 21.36
N VAL A 75 15.21 8.39 21.78
CA VAL A 75 15.57 8.54 23.20
C VAL A 75 15.71 10.04 23.46
N VAL A 76 14.71 10.63 24.11
CA VAL A 76 14.54 12.07 24.26
C VAL A 76 14.67 12.54 25.71
N GLY A 77 14.98 11.63 26.64
CA GLY A 77 15.17 11.94 28.06
C GLY A 77 13.87 11.95 28.87
N SER A 78 12.82 11.27 28.41
CA SER A 78 11.50 11.18 29.06
C SER A 78 11.24 9.78 29.60
N ASP A 79 11.80 9.43 30.75
CA ASP A 79 11.68 8.06 31.31
C ASP A 79 12.05 6.96 30.30
N ASP A 80 12.90 7.27 29.32
CA ASP A 80 13.24 6.41 28.20
C ASP A 80 14.72 6.03 28.21
N SER A 81 15.04 4.98 27.46
CA SER A 81 16.39 4.43 27.35
C SER A 81 16.61 3.83 25.98
N PRO A 82 17.86 3.50 25.59
CA PRO A 82 18.11 2.77 24.35
C PRO A 82 17.41 1.40 24.28
N VAL A 83 17.05 0.82 25.43
CA VAL A 83 16.31 -0.45 25.51
C VAL A 83 14.80 -0.22 25.40
N THR A 84 14.32 0.91 25.90
CA THR A 84 12.90 1.30 25.94
C THR A 84 12.76 2.74 25.44
N PRO A 85 12.88 2.98 24.13
CA PRO A 85 12.81 4.32 23.57
C PRO A 85 11.38 4.87 23.66
N SER A 86 11.26 6.20 23.68
CA SER A 86 9.95 6.85 23.53
C SER A 86 9.40 6.60 22.14
N ARG A 87 8.08 6.38 22.05
CA ARG A 87 7.38 6.17 20.78
C ARG A 87 6.55 7.37 20.42
N PHE A 88 6.60 7.74 19.15
CA PHE A 88 5.86 8.85 18.58
C PHE A 88 4.94 8.34 17.47
N VAL A 89 3.70 8.83 17.48
CA VAL A 89 2.74 8.60 16.40
C VAL A 89 2.23 9.96 15.95
N ALA A 90 2.65 10.41 14.77
CA ALA A 90 2.16 11.63 14.15
C ALA A 90 1.07 11.32 13.16
N MET A 91 0.03 12.15 13.12
CA MET A 91 -1.03 12.03 12.13
C MET A 91 -1.68 13.38 11.86
N ASN A 92 -2.35 13.42 10.72
CA ASN A 92 -3.22 14.52 10.35
C ASN A 92 -4.67 14.11 10.62
N LEU A 93 -5.25 14.67 11.69
CA LEU A 93 -6.62 14.41 12.08
C LEU A 93 -7.52 15.53 11.52
N ASN A 94 -8.05 15.35 10.31
CA ASN A 94 -8.92 16.33 9.65
C ASN A 94 -8.32 17.74 9.59
N ARG A 95 -7.08 17.85 9.08
CA ARG A 95 -6.26 19.06 8.99
C ARG A 95 -5.63 19.52 10.30
N GLN A 96 -5.97 18.90 11.43
CA GLN A 96 -5.28 19.16 12.69
C GLN A 96 -4.07 18.21 12.82
N VAL A 97 -2.86 18.76 12.90
CA VAL A 97 -1.69 17.93 13.21
C VAL A 97 -1.76 17.51 14.67
N VAL A 98 -1.62 16.20 14.92
CA VAL A 98 -1.63 15.60 16.25
C VAL A 98 -0.48 14.62 16.35
N ILE A 99 0.28 14.71 17.43
CA ILE A 99 1.41 13.82 17.72
C ILE A 99 1.18 13.21 19.10
N PHE A 100 1.12 11.89 19.16
CA PHE A 100 1.12 11.15 20.41
C PHE A 100 2.56 10.85 20.79
N HIS A 101 2.94 11.23 22.01
CA HIS A 101 4.22 10.91 22.62
C HIS A 101 3.98 9.90 23.74
N ILE A 102 4.62 8.74 23.66
CA ILE A 102 4.53 7.65 24.62
C ILE A 102 5.91 7.44 25.25
N PRO A 103 6.18 8.08 26.41
CA PRO A 103 7.48 8.03 27.09
C PRO A 103 7.83 6.60 27.51
N GLY A 104 9.03 6.13 27.17
CA GLY A 104 9.54 4.81 27.58
C GLY A 104 8.68 3.60 27.17
N GLY A 105 7.72 3.78 26.25
CA GLY A 105 6.72 2.76 25.91
C GLY A 105 5.58 2.59 26.93
N ASP A 106 5.50 3.44 27.95
CA ASP A 106 4.44 3.42 28.95
C ASP A 106 3.20 4.18 28.46
N SER A 107 2.17 3.44 28.05
CA SER A 107 0.91 4.01 27.57
C SER A 107 0.18 4.87 28.62
N ALA A 108 0.41 4.65 29.92
CA ALA A 108 -0.20 5.45 30.98
C ALA A 108 0.35 6.88 31.03
N LYS A 109 1.54 7.10 30.46
CA LYS A 109 2.20 8.41 30.39
C LYS A 109 2.02 9.11 29.05
N THR A 110 1.11 8.63 28.20
CA THR A 110 0.90 9.20 26.86
C THR A 110 0.53 10.69 26.94
N ARG A 111 1.26 11.50 26.19
CA ARG A 111 1.02 12.94 26.04
C ARG A 111 0.58 13.23 24.60
N VAL A 112 -0.28 14.22 24.44
CA VAL A 112 -0.73 14.69 23.12
C VAL A 112 -0.10 16.04 22.86
N ILE A 113 0.62 16.16 21.75
CA ILE A 113 1.19 17.41 21.26
C ILE A 113 0.33 17.85 20.08
N THR A 114 -0.28 19.02 20.21
CA THR A 114 -1.13 19.61 19.17
C THR A 114 -0.28 20.48 18.26
N GLY A 115 -0.31 20.17 16.96
CA GLY A 115 0.36 20.94 15.93
C GLY A 115 -0.50 22.04 15.33
N PRO A 116 -0.06 22.64 14.21
CA PRO A 116 -0.87 23.62 13.49
C PRO A 116 -2.09 22.98 12.84
N TYR A 117 -3.02 23.85 12.47
CA TYR A 117 -4.10 23.50 11.54
C TYR A 117 -3.64 23.75 10.09
N LEU A 118 -3.87 22.80 9.19
CA LEU A 118 -3.48 22.86 7.80
C LEU A 118 -4.58 23.49 6.94
N PHE A 119 -4.27 24.60 6.29
CA PHE A 119 -5.22 25.31 5.43
C PHE A 119 -5.05 24.93 3.96
N GLY A 120 -6.17 24.71 3.26
CA GLY A 120 -6.18 24.43 1.82
C GLY A 120 -7.09 23.26 1.44
N ALA A 121 -7.30 23.10 0.14
CA ALA A 121 -8.04 21.97 -0.41
C ALA A 121 -7.16 20.70 -0.42
N GLY A 122 -7.68 19.60 0.12
CA GLY A 122 -6.96 18.32 0.18
C GLY A 122 -5.95 18.18 1.33
N GLU A 123 -5.86 19.18 2.21
CA GLU A 123 -4.94 19.14 3.35
C GLU A 123 -5.27 18.04 4.37
N ASP A 124 -6.48 17.50 4.36
CA ASP A 124 -6.89 16.39 5.24
C ASP A 124 -6.06 15.12 5.03
N LYS A 125 -5.37 14.99 3.89
CA LYS A 125 -4.54 13.82 3.57
C LYS A 125 -3.05 14.10 3.63
N THR A 126 -2.64 15.31 3.99
CA THR A 126 -1.23 15.69 4.04
C THR A 126 -0.51 14.83 5.10
N PRO A 127 0.53 14.07 4.72
CA PRO A 127 1.28 13.26 5.67
C PRO A 127 2.07 14.16 6.63
N VAL A 128 2.20 13.71 7.88
CA VAL A 128 3.01 14.36 8.90
C VAL A 128 4.18 13.43 9.21
N LEU A 129 5.40 13.91 9.02
CA LEU A 129 6.62 13.16 9.31
C LEU A 129 7.33 13.78 10.50
N LEU A 130 8.09 12.97 11.22
CA LEU A 130 8.89 13.41 12.37
C LEU A 130 10.36 13.13 12.13
N ASP A 131 11.20 14.01 12.66
CA ASP A 131 12.64 13.85 12.74
C ASP A 131 13.14 14.37 14.09
N PHE A 132 14.25 13.83 14.60
CA PHE A 132 14.78 14.13 15.92
C PHE A 132 16.24 14.52 15.81
N VAL A 133 16.54 15.76 16.19
CA VAL A 133 17.89 16.33 16.08
C VAL A 133 18.06 17.42 17.12
N ASP A 134 19.23 17.49 17.73
CA ASP A 134 19.60 18.61 18.61
C ASP A 134 19.79 19.87 17.75
N LEU A 135 18.87 20.85 17.88
CA LEU A 135 18.89 22.08 17.09
C LEU A 135 19.54 23.24 17.84
N ASN A 136 19.38 23.27 19.16
CA ASN A 136 19.86 24.36 20.01
C ASN A 136 21.25 24.08 20.64
N ASN A 137 21.81 22.89 20.40
CA ASN A 137 23.06 22.35 20.97
C ASN A 137 23.03 22.21 22.50
N ASP A 138 21.89 21.82 23.07
CA ASP A 138 21.76 21.54 24.51
C ASP A 138 22.01 20.06 24.86
N GLY A 139 22.27 19.22 23.86
CA GLY A 139 22.51 17.78 24.00
C GLY A 139 21.23 16.93 24.08
N ALA A 140 20.05 17.55 24.09
CA ALA A 140 18.77 16.88 23.97
C ALA A 140 18.30 16.88 22.51
N LEU A 141 17.60 15.82 22.12
CA LEU A 141 17.00 15.76 20.78
C LEU A 141 15.71 16.59 20.75
N ASP A 142 15.67 17.59 19.88
CA ASP A 142 14.46 18.35 19.55
C ASP A 142 13.65 17.61 18.48
N MET A 143 12.36 17.92 18.39
CA MET A 143 11.46 17.31 17.41
C MET A 143 11.18 18.27 16.26
N ARG A 144 11.42 17.82 15.04
CA ARG A 144 11.06 18.51 13.81
C ARG A 144 9.89 17.82 13.14
N VAL A 145 8.78 18.54 13.02
CA VAL A 145 7.55 18.09 12.38
C VAL A 145 7.55 18.57 10.94
N MET A 146 7.72 17.65 10.00
CA MET A 146 7.78 17.93 8.57
C MET A 146 6.42 17.73 7.93
N ILE A 147 5.91 18.78 7.30
CA ILE A 147 4.60 18.81 6.65
C ILE A 147 4.83 19.41 5.26
N LYS A 148 4.66 18.60 4.21
CA LYS A 148 5.02 18.98 2.83
C LYS A 148 6.48 19.45 2.70
N ASN A 149 6.67 20.75 2.52
CA ASN A 149 7.97 21.42 2.33
C ASN A 149 8.33 22.32 3.51
N GLU A 150 7.54 22.28 4.58
CA GLU A 150 7.75 23.06 5.79
C GLU A 150 8.13 22.16 6.95
N ALA A 151 8.91 22.74 7.87
CA ALA A 151 9.34 22.08 9.08
C ALA A 151 9.05 22.97 10.28
N ILE A 152 8.32 22.42 11.24
CA ILE A 152 7.98 23.09 12.50
C ILE A 152 8.82 22.47 13.60
N VAL A 153 9.45 23.31 14.39
CA VAL A 153 10.37 22.88 15.44
C VAL A 153 9.67 22.92 16.79
N TYR A 154 9.84 21.83 17.53
CA TYR A 154 9.46 21.70 18.93
C TYR A 154 10.71 21.42 19.75
N LEU A 155 11.02 22.34 20.66
CA LEU A 155 12.17 22.21 21.54
C LEU A 155 11.88 21.24 22.67
N ASN A 156 12.87 20.43 23.02
CA ASN A 156 12.78 19.47 24.10
C ASN A 156 13.17 20.13 25.43
N ARG A 157 12.18 20.33 26.31
CA ARG A 157 12.36 20.90 27.65
C ARG A 157 12.14 19.82 28.71
N GLY A 158 13.19 19.02 28.93
CA GLY A 158 13.15 17.93 29.92
C GLY A 158 12.12 16.86 29.57
N GLY A 159 12.01 16.53 28.29
CA GLY A 159 11.09 15.52 27.78
C GLY A 159 9.70 16.02 27.38
N ASN A 160 9.44 17.32 27.54
CA ASN A 160 8.27 17.97 27.01
C ASN A 160 8.64 18.70 25.71
N PHE A 161 7.78 18.56 24.70
CA PHE A 161 7.98 19.22 23.41
C PHE A 161 7.12 20.47 23.35
N GLU A 162 7.77 21.62 23.30
CA GLU A 162 7.12 22.93 23.23
C GLU A 162 7.41 23.58 21.86
N PRO A 163 6.42 24.25 21.23
CA PRO A 163 6.68 25.00 20.01
C PRO A 163 7.77 26.05 20.24
N ILE A 164 8.67 26.20 19.27
CA ILE A 164 9.71 27.22 19.35
C ILE A 164 9.11 28.63 19.41
N SER A 165 9.66 29.49 20.28
CA SER A 165 9.29 30.91 20.32
C SER A 165 9.91 31.70 19.14
N ALA A 166 9.36 32.88 18.86
CA ALA A 166 9.88 33.73 17.78
C ALA A 166 11.33 34.17 18.05
N GLU A 167 11.67 34.46 19.30
CA GLU A 167 13.00 34.86 19.73
C GLU A 167 14.01 33.72 19.56
N GLU A 168 13.66 32.51 19.99
CA GLU A 168 14.50 31.32 19.83
C GLU A 168 14.68 30.95 18.36
N TYR A 169 13.65 31.11 17.54
CA TYR A 169 13.74 30.87 16.11
C TYR A 169 14.76 31.79 15.44
N VAL A 170 14.76 33.07 15.80
CA VAL A 170 15.77 34.03 15.31
C VAL A 170 17.17 33.60 15.75
N GLN A 171 17.35 33.16 17.00
CA GLN A 171 18.65 32.69 17.47
C GLN A 171 19.15 31.45 16.73
N LEU A 172 18.26 30.49 16.42
CA LEU A 172 18.63 29.31 15.62
C LEU A 172 19.05 29.70 14.21
N MET A 173 18.36 30.67 13.60
CA MET A 173 18.71 31.16 12.26
C MET A 173 20.04 31.92 12.22
N LEU A 174 20.39 32.63 13.29
CA LEU A 174 21.65 33.38 13.38
C LEU A 174 22.88 32.50 13.66
N LYS A 175 22.70 31.31 14.25
CA LYS A 175 23.79 30.37 14.57
C LYS A 175 24.13 29.41 13.42
N ARG A 176 23.45 29.52 12.28
CA ARG A 176 23.61 28.65 11.11
C ARG A 176 24.61 29.23 10.10
#